data_AF-A0A815LNW9-F1
#
_entry.id   AF-A0A815LNW9-F1
#
_cell.length_a   1.000
_cell.length_b   1.000
_cell.length_c   1.000
_cell.angle_alpha   90.00
_cell.angle_beta   90.00
_cell.angle_gamma   90.00
#
_symmetry.space_group_name_H-M   'P 1'
#
loop_
_entity.id
_entity.type
_entity.pdbx_description
1 polymer ?
#
loop_
_entity_poly.entity_id
_entity_poly.type
_entity_poly.pdbx_seq_one_letter_code
_entity_poly.pdbx_strand_id
1 'polypeptide(L)'
;MAASSIQQVLEIRDASIPKDSLLGNALPGSSLLDVSNIPRQCGLLSNDEINITENYTATQLVTLMALGQLTAEQVLRAYLKRAGIAHQLTNCATEFLGEVAINRAKYLDEEFNRRGGPVGPLHGLPISVKDLLIMRGRRSVAGYIKWINRIAEDDALILKILYEAGAIFYVRTTQPQSLMHLECSSPIYGTTVNPFNRSLTCGGSSGGEGALLGLKGSPMGIGTDIGGSIRSPAANNGVYGLKPTTFRIPKQGLVGVQMGRESIITTIGPLAQAREDINLFMKTILDTQPWLRDPSLVPIPWRLITLDSKNLTVAVMWDDGVVHPHPPITRAIQETVEYLKKSGIRIIDWEPIDHQKGWDLISALYFCNGAETERNMMTEVNEEPLPLTEWILNQPHVKKRNWTEMNELIVERENYRNRYAHIWNERETSLNCSIDCIL
;
A
#
# COMPACT_ATOMS: atom_id res chain seq x y z
N MET A 1 8.00 -29.32 -11.05
CA MET A 1 6.62 -28.88 -10.75
C MET A 1 6.55 -27.39 -10.37
N ALA A 2 7.41 -26.88 -9.47
CA ALA A 2 7.42 -25.46 -9.12
C ALA A 2 7.77 -24.55 -10.32
N ALA A 3 8.88 -24.82 -11.02
CA ALA A 3 9.30 -24.03 -12.19
C ALA A 3 8.24 -23.97 -13.31
N SER A 4 7.56 -25.09 -13.60
CA SER A 4 6.46 -25.12 -14.58
C SER A 4 5.23 -24.31 -14.12
N SER A 5 4.94 -24.27 -12.81
CA SER A 5 3.83 -23.47 -12.27
C SER A 5 4.14 -21.98 -12.27
N ILE A 6 5.40 -21.59 -11.96
CA ILE A 6 5.86 -20.21 -12.04
C ILE A 6 5.77 -19.71 -13.48
N GLN A 7 6.28 -20.49 -14.44
CA GLN A 7 6.22 -20.14 -15.85
C GLN A 7 4.77 -19.92 -16.33
N GLN A 8 3.83 -20.79 -15.92
CA GLN A 8 2.41 -20.61 -16.24
C GLN A 8 1.83 -19.31 -15.65
N VAL A 9 2.20 -18.94 -14.42
CA VAL A 9 1.74 -17.69 -13.80
C VAL A 9 2.30 -16.48 -14.53
N LEU A 10 3.58 -16.51 -14.92
CA LEU A 10 4.20 -15.44 -15.72
C LEU A 10 3.56 -15.32 -17.10
N GLU A 11 3.26 -16.43 -17.77
CA GLU A 11 2.56 -16.44 -19.05
C GLU A 11 1.15 -15.86 -18.94
N ILE A 12 0.40 -16.20 -17.89
CA ILE A 12 -0.92 -15.61 -17.62
C ILE A 12 -0.81 -14.11 -17.39
N ARG A 13 0.16 -13.66 -16.58
CA ARG A 13 0.43 -12.24 -16.34
C ARG A 13 0.75 -11.53 -17.65
N ASP A 14 1.70 -12.04 -18.43
CA ASP A 14 2.19 -11.39 -19.64
C ASP A 14 1.11 -11.37 -20.73
N ALA A 15 0.29 -12.42 -20.83
CA ALA A 15 -0.87 -12.46 -21.72
C ALA A 15 -1.97 -11.46 -21.32
N SER A 16 -2.05 -11.08 -20.04
CA SER A 16 -3.04 -10.12 -19.54
C SER A 16 -2.66 -8.66 -19.80
N ILE A 17 -1.40 -8.37 -20.14
CA ILE A 17 -0.94 -7.00 -20.43
C ILE A 17 -1.75 -6.40 -21.61
N PRO A 18 -2.27 -5.17 -21.48
CA PRO A 18 -2.99 -4.50 -22.56
C PRO A 18 -2.12 -4.41 -23.82
N LYS A 19 -2.60 -4.97 -24.94
CA LYS A 19 -1.80 -5.13 -26.17
C LYS A 19 -1.34 -3.78 -26.75
N ASP A 20 -2.13 -2.73 -26.56
CA ASP A 20 -1.88 -1.35 -26.98
C ASP A 20 -0.93 -0.58 -26.03
N SER A 21 -0.45 -1.24 -24.97
CA SER A 21 0.55 -0.68 -24.03
C SER A 21 1.97 -1.24 -24.23
N LEU A 22 2.16 -2.20 -25.15
CA LEU A 22 3.43 -2.87 -25.36
C LEU A 22 4.47 -1.91 -25.97
N LEU A 23 5.59 -1.71 -25.27
CA LEU A 23 6.64 -0.77 -25.68
C LEU A 23 7.43 -1.28 -26.90
N GLY A 24 7.55 -2.60 -27.08
CA GLY A 24 8.34 -3.18 -28.16
C GLY A 24 9.76 -2.60 -28.20
N ASN A 25 10.14 -1.98 -29.32
CA ASN A 25 11.46 -1.35 -29.49
C ASN A 25 11.68 -0.11 -28.62
N ALA A 26 10.62 0.45 -28.01
CA ALA A 26 10.72 1.58 -27.07
C ALA A 26 11.08 1.14 -25.64
N LEU A 27 11.24 -0.16 -25.38
CA LEU A 27 11.66 -0.64 -24.07
C LEU A 27 13.12 -0.20 -23.81
N PRO A 28 13.38 0.52 -22.71
CA PRO A 28 14.71 1.04 -22.44
C PRO A 28 15.69 -0.08 -22.08
N GLY A 29 16.95 0.09 -22.47
CA GLY A 29 18.05 -0.76 -22.00
C GLY A 29 18.22 -0.72 -20.48
N SER A 30 19.01 -1.66 -19.95
CA SER A 30 19.30 -1.75 -18.50
C SER A 30 20.12 -0.57 -17.97
N SER A 31 20.83 0.16 -18.83
CA SER A 31 21.63 1.33 -18.46
C SER A 31 20.79 2.58 -18.16
N LEU A 32 19.55 2.66 -18.64
CA LEU A 32 18.65 3.77 -18.32
C LEU A 32 17.99 3.52 -16.97
N LEU A 33 18.43 4.27 -15.97
CA LEU A 33 18.00 4.13 -14.58
C LEU A 33 16.67 4.84 -14.30
N ASP A 34 16.54 6.10 -14.69
CA ASP A 34 15.28 6.85 -14.54
C ASP A 34 14.38 6.61 -15.75
N VAL A 35 13.22 6.01 -15.49
CA VAL A 35 12.19 5.71 -16.50
C VAL A 35 10.88 6.45 -16.25
N SER A 36 10.88 7.40 -15.30
CA SER A 36 9.69 8.15 -14.86
C SER A 36 9.00 8.91 -16.00
N ASN A 37 9.76 9.37 -16.98
CA ASN A 37 9.25 10.14 -18.13
C ASN A 37 8.80 9.28 -19.33
N ILE A 38 9.13 7.98 -19.35
CA ILE A 38 8.83 7.12 -20.50
C ILE A 38 7.34 7.00 -20.79
N PRO A 39 6.43 6.82 -19.79
CA PRO A 39 5.00 6.73 -20.08
C PRO A 39 4.44 7.90 -20.88
N ARG A 40 4.97 9.11 -20.70
CA ARG A 40 4.59 10.31 -21.46
C ARG A 40 5.27 10.36 -22.84
N GLN A 41 6.50 9.87 -22.96
CA GLN A 41 7.35 10.06 -24.15
C GLN A 41 7.34 8.90 -25.14
N CYS A 42 6.84 7.72 -24.75
CA CYS A 42 6.91 6.51 -25.58
C CYS A 42 6.01 6.53 -26.83
N GLY A 43 5.13 7.53 -26.97
CA GLY A 43 4.24 7.67 -28.11
C GLY A 43 3.03 6.73 -28.13
N LEU A 44 2.86 5.90 -27.09
CA LEU A 44 1.71 5.00 -26.97
C LEU A 44 0.46 5.73 -26.45
N LEU A 45 0.60 6.61 -25.46
CA LEU A 45 -0.53 7.34 -24.88
C LEU A 45 -0.94 8.53 -25.75
N SER A 46 -2.25 8.72 -25.95
CA SER A 46 -2.79 9.94 -26.57
C SER A 46 -2.64 11.14 -25.64
N ASN A 47 -2.78 12.36 -26.17
CA ASN A 47 -2.78 13.57 -25.35
C ASN A 47 -3.88 13.56 -24.28
N ASP A 48 -5.05 13.00 -24.60
CA ASP A 48 -6.15 12.88 -23.65
C ASP A 48 -5.84 11.85 -22.56
N GLU A 49 -5.24 10.70 -22.92
CA GLU A 49 -4.82 9.69 -21.94
C GLU A 49 -3.73 10.23 -21.00
N ILE A 50 -2.78 11.00 -21.53
CA ILE A 50 -1.76 11.72 -20.73
C ILE A 50 -2.46 12.73 -19.81
N ASN A 51 -3.39 13.53 -20.32
CA ASN A 51 -4.12 14.52 -19.52
C ASN A 51 -4.89 13.87 -18.37
N ILE A 52 -5.65 12.80 -18.66
CA ILE A 52 -6.43 12.04 -17.66
C ILE A 52 -5.53 11.52 -16.54
N THR A 53 -4.36 10.96 -16.90
CA THR A 53 -3.48 10.27 -15.94
C THR A 53 -2.48 11.19 -15.25
N GLU A 54 -2.35 12.47 -15.64
CA GLU A 54 -1.35 13.38 -15.08
C GLU A 54 -1.88 14.63 -14.39
N ASN A 55 -3.04 15.13 -14.82
CA ASN A 55 -3.52 16.46 -14.43
C ASN A 55 -4.70 16.43 -13.46
N TYR A 56 -5.18 15.23 -13.09
CA TYR A 56 -6.29 15.07 -12.16
C TYR A 56 -5.93 14.15 -11.00
N THR A 57 -6.35 14.53 -9.79
CA THR A 57 -6.37 13.64 -8.62
C THR A 57 -7.51 12.62 -8.73
N ALA A 58 -7.51 11.57 -7.91
CA ALA A 58 -8.61 10.60 -7.88
C ALA A 58 -9.95 11.28 -7.54
N THR A 59 -9.91 12.24 -6.61
CA THR A 59 -11.07 13.06 -6.21
C THR A 59 -11.60 13.92 -7.35
N GLN A 60 -10.71 14.52 -8.15
CA GLN A 60 -11.09 15.30 -9.33
C GLN A 60 -11.67 14.39 -10.42
N LEU A 61 -11.08 13.22 -10.67
CA LEU A 61 -11.60 12.24 -11.64
C LEU A 61 -13.03 11.80 -11.30
N VAL A 62 -13.28 11.44 -10.04
CA VAL A 62 -14.64 11.11 -9.56
C VAL A 62 -15.60 12.28 -9.80
N THR A 63 -15.17 13.51 -9.53
CA THR A 63 -16.00 14.71 -9.75
C THR A 63 -16.34 14.89 -11.23
N LEU A 64 -15.35 14.77 -12.12
CA LEU A 64 -15.55 14.90 -13.57
C LEU A 64 -16.49 13.83 -14.12
N MET A 65 -16.36 12.58 -13.65
CA MET A 65 -17.26 11.49 -14.02
C MET A 65 -18.67 11.70 -13.45
N ALA A 66 -18.80 12.18 -12.22
CA ALA A 66 -20.10 12.51 -11.63
C ALA A 66 -20.82 13.65 -12.37
N LEU A 67 -20.08 14.55 -13.01
CA LEU A 67 -20.59 15.63 -13.86
C LEU A 67 -20.81 15.19 -15.33
N GLY A 68 -20.51 13.95 -15.69
CA GLY A 68 -20.60 13.44 -17.06
C GLY A 68 -19.59 14.05 -18.03
N GLN A 69 -18.52 14.68 -17.53
CA GLN A 69 -17.47 15.30 -18.36
C GLN A 69 -16.42 14.30 -18.83
N LEU A 70 -16.25 13.20 -18.09
CA LEU A 70 -15.48 12.03 -18.47
C LEU A 70 -16.35 10.78 -18.23
N THR A 71 -16.17 9.75 -19.03
CA THR A 71 -16.81 8.45 -18.77
C THR A 71 -15.87 7.52 -17.99
N ALA A 72 -16.41 6.55 -17.28
CA ALA A 72 -15.65 5.52 -16.59
C ALA A 72 -14.77 4.73 -17.57
N GLU A 73 -15.27 4.43 -18.78
CA GLU A 73 -14.48 3.73 -19.80
C GLU A 73 -13.29 4.57 -20.29
N GLN A 74 -13.46 5.87 -20.50
CA GLN A 74 -12.36 6.76 -20.90
C GLN A 74 -11.25 6.79 -19.84
N VAL A 75 -11.63 6.99 -18.57
CA VAL A 75 -10.67 7.05 -17.46
C VAL A 75 -9.96 5.71 -17.27
N LEU A 76 -10.71 4.60 -17.28
CA LEU A 76 -10.13 3.27 -17.12
C LEU A 76 -9.14 2.94 -18.23
N ARG A 77 -9.47 3.21 -19.51
CA ARG A 77 -8.60 2.86 -20.63
C ARG A 77 -7.25 3.59 -20.55
N ALA A 78 -7.26 4.87 -20.18
CA ALA A 78 -6.05 5.65 -19.99
C ALA A 78 -5.14 5.03 -18.89
N TYR A 79 -5.71 4.69 -17.74
CA TYR A 79 -4.94 4.06 -16.64
C TYR A 79 -4.51 2.63 -16.96
N LEU A 80 -5.35 1.82 -17.59
CA LEU A 80 -5.03 0.45 -17.96
C LEU A 80 -3.82 0.40 -18.90
N LYS A 81 -3.81 1.26 -19.92
CA LYS A 81 -2.70 1.37 -20.87
C LYS A 81 -1.43 1.90 -20.22
N ARG A 82 -1.51 2.94 -19.39
CA ARG A 82 -0.34 3.44 -18.65
C ARG A 82 0.20 2.41 -17.66
N ALA A 83 -0.64 1.64 -17.00
CA ALA A 83 -0.23 0.57 -16.10
C ALA A 83 0.53 -0.55 -16.84
N GLY A 84 0.11 -0.90 -18.07
CA GLY A 84 0.83 -1.84 -18.91
C GLY A 84 2.24 -1.36 -19.29
N ILE A 85 2.39 -0.06 -19.59
CA ILE A 85 3.70 0.58 -19.78
C ILE A 85 4.53 0.52 -18.49
N ALA A 86 3.94 0.94 -17.37
CA ALA A 86 4.61 0.95 -16.07
C ALA A 86 5.12 -0.44 -15.66
N HIS A 87 4.34 -1.49 -15.92
CA HIS A 87 4.74 -2.86 -15.64
C HIS A 87 5.96 -3.29 -16.43
N GLN A 88 6.05 -2.97 -17.73
CA GLN A 88 7.23 -3.30 -18.53
C GLN A 88 8.50 -2.58 -18.04
N LEU A 89 8.36 -1.42 -17.41
CA LEU A 89 9.47 -0.62 -16.89
C LEU A 89 9.92 -1.03 -15.49
N THR A 90 8.99 -1.52 -14.66
CA THR A 90 9.23 -1.71 -13.21
C THR A 90 8.92 -3.09 -12.68
N ASN A 91 8.24 -3.94 -13.47
CA ASN A 91 7.75 -5.26 -13.05
C ASN A 91 6.82 -5.19 -11.82
N CYS A 92 5.85 -4.26 -11.83
CA CYS A 92 4.99 -3.96 -10.67
C CYS A 92 3.67 -4.76 -10.57
N ALA A 93 3.32 -5.58 -11.57
CA ALA A 93 2.02 -6.24 -11.66
C ALA A 93 2.13 -7.77 -11.55
N THR A 94 1.13 -8.40 -10.93
CA THR A 94 0.94 -9.85 -10.91
C THR A 94 -0.10 -10.31 -11.94
N GLU A 95 -1.08 -9.46 -12.25
CA GLU A 95 -2.15 -9.73 -13.21
C GLU A 95 -2.83 -8.41 -13.62
N PHE A 96 -3.22 -8.28 -14.89
CA PHE A 96 -4.13 -7.24 -15.35
C PHE A 96 -5.54 -7.80 -15.51
N LEU A 97 -6.55 -7.02 -15.10
CA LEU A 97 -7.95 -7.41 -15.10
C LEU A 97 -8.70 -6.73 -16.27
N GLY A 98 -8.05 -6.56 -17.42
CA GLY A 98 -8.49 -5.68 -18.49
C GLY A 98 -9.93 -5.92 -18.97
N GLU A 99 -10.28 -7.16 -19.32
CA GLU A 99 -11.62 -7.49 -19.82
C GLU A 99 -12.71 -7.22 -18.77
N VAL A 100 -12.53 -7.73 -17.55
CA VAL A 100 -13.52 -7.55 -16.47
C VAL A 100 -13.63 -6.09 -16.04
N ALA A 101 -12.53 -5.34 -16.06
CA ALA A 101 -12.51 -3.91 -15.75
C ALA A 101 -13.25 -3.09 -16.82
N ILE A 102 -13.01 -3.37 -18.10
CA ILE A 102 -13.67 -2.67 -19.22
C ILE A 102 -15.19 -2.94 -19.18
N ASN A 103 -15.59 -4.19 -18.94
CA ASN A 103 -17.01 -4.53 -18.80
C ASN A 103 -17.66 -3.79 -17.62
N ARG A 104 -16.94 -3.68 -16.49
CA ARG A 104 -17.40 -2.89 -15.34
C ARG A 104 -17.52 -1.40 -15.67
N ALA A 105 -16.56 -0.82 -16.39
CA ALA A 105 -16.62 0.59 -16.79
C ALA A 105 -17.83 0.88 -17.68
N LYS A 106 -18.08 0.04 -18.69
CA LYS A 106 -19.26 0.15 -19.56
C LYS A 106 -20.57 0.05 -18.78
N TYR A 107 -20.67 -0.93 -17.87
CA TYR A 107 -21.82 -1.05 -16.98
C TYR A 107 -22.05 0.22 -16.15
N LEU A 108 -20.99 0.83 -15.63
CA LEU A 108 -21.09 2.06 -14.85
C LEU A 108 -21.58 3.22 -15.72
N ASP A 109 -21.05 3.39 -16.92
CA ASP A 109 -21.48 4.41 -17.87
C ASP A 109 -22.96 4.23 -18.29
N GLU A 110 -23.41 2.99 -18.50
CA GLU A 110 -24.83 2.67 -18.77
C GLU A 110 -25.73 3.02 -17.56
N GLU A 111 -25.32 2.63 -16.35
CA GLU A 111 -26.07 2.95 -15.14
C GLU A 111 -26.12 4.46 -14.84
N PHE A 112 -25.04 5.19 -15.16
CA PHE A 112 -24.99 6.63 -15.05
C PHE A 112 -26.10 7.27 -15.91
N ASN A 113 -26.16 6.88 -17.18
CA ASN A 113 -27.16 7.37 -18.12
C ASN A 113 -28.58 6.97 -17.71
N ARG A 114 -28.77 5.74 -17.23
CA ARG A 114 -30.09 5.23 -16.81
C ARG A 114 -30.63 5.94 -15.56
N ARG A 115 -29.76 6.28 -14.61
CA ARG A 115 -30.14 6.89 -13.31
C ARG A 115 -30.10 8.42 -13.36
N GLY A 116 -29.42 9.02 -14.34
CA GLY A 116 -29.14 10.45 -14.40
C GLY A 116 -28.04 10.90 -13.42
N GLY A 117 -27.10 10.02 -13.07
CA GLY A 117 -26.03 10.34 -12.12
C GLY A 117 -25.20 9.14 -11.65
N PRO A 118 -24.15 9.37 -10.83
CA PRO A 118 -23.20 8.35 -10.42
C PRO A 118 -23.83 7.24 -9.58
N VAL A 119 -23.32 6.01 -9.71
CA VAL A 119 -23.79 4.86 -8.90
C VAL A 119 -23.39 4.96 -7.42
N GLY A 120 -22.35 5.73 -7.12
CA GLY A 120 -21.73 5.80 -5.79
C GLY A 120 -20.55 6.77 -5.76
N PRO A 121 -19.92 6.95 -4.58
CA PRO A 121 -18.90 7.98 -4.37
C PRO A 121 -17.57 7.71 -5.07
N LEU A 122 -17.36 6.51 -5.64
CA LEU A 122 -16.16 6.16 -6.41
C LEU A 122 -16.51 5.79 -7.86
N HIS A 123 -17.67 6.24 -8.35
CA HIS A 123 -18.16 5.91 -9.69
C HIS A 123 -17.07 6.02 -10.75
N GLY A 124 -16.69 4.88 -11.34
CA GLY A 124 -15.75 4.78 -12.45
C GLY A 124 -14.26 4.83 -12.06
N LEU A 125 -13.92 5.05 -10.79
CA LEU A 125 -12.54 5.25 -10.37
C LEU A 125 -11.71 3.96 -10.48
N PRO A 126 -10.62 3.93 -11.27
CA PRO A 126 -9.70 2.79 -11.30
C PRO A 126 -8.89 2.71 -10.01
N ILE A 127 -8.80 1.51 -9.41
CA ILE A 127 -8.02 1.26 -8.20
C ILE A 127 -7.14 0.02 -8.39
N SER A 128 -5.85 0.13 -8.09
CA SER A 128 -4.90 -0.98 -8.05
C SER A 128 -4.96 -1.71 -6.70
N VAL A 129 -4.71 -3.03 -6.72
CA VAL A 129 -4.86 -3.87 -5.53
C VAL A 129 -3.64 -4.76 -5.30
N LYS A 130 -3.00 -4.63 -4.14
CA LYS A 130 -1.95 -5.55 -3.72
C LYS A 130 -2.47 -6.99 -3.70
N ASP A 131 -1.69 -7.93 -4.24
CA ASP A 131 -2.05 -9.35 -4.35
C ASP A 131 -2.41 -10.04 -3.02
N LEU A 132 -2.05 -9.43 -1.88
CA LEU A 132 -2.41 -9.92 -0.54
C LEU A 132 -3.91 -9.97 -0.27
N LEU A 133 -4.70 -9.09 -0.91
CA LEU A 133 -6.15 -9.05 -0.75
C LEU A 133 -6.79 -10.07 -1.69
N ILE A 134 -7.61 -10.97 -1.14
CA ILE A 134 -8.31 -11.97 -1.94
C ILE A 134 -9.34 -11.32 -2.85
N MET A 135 -9.39 -11.82 -4.08
CA MET A 135 -10.40 -11.47 -5.08
C MET A 135 -10.95 -12.76 -5.67
N ARG A 136 -12.27 -12.93 -5.64
CA ARG A 136 -12.95 -14.16 -6.06
C ARG A 136 -12.52 -14.56 -7.47
N GLY A 137 -12.14 -15.83 -7.63
CA GLY A 137 -11.69 -16.39 -8.90
C GLY A 137 -10.26 -16.02 -9.29
N ARG A 138 -9.52 -15.27 -8.45
CA ARG A 138 -8.13 -14.88 -8.70
C ARG A 138 -7.15 -15.61 -7.79
N ARG A 139 -5.91 -15.77 -8.26
CA ARG A 139 -4.82 -16.39 -7.48
C ARG A 139 -4.46 -15.49 -6.30
N SER A 140 -4.23 -16.04 -5.12
CA SER A 140 -3.69 -15.24 -4.02
C SER A 140 -2.51 -15.98 -3.43
N VAL A 141 -1.29 -15.47 -3.61
CA VAL A 141 -0.06 -16.23 -3.32
C VAL A 141 0.62 -15.84 -2.02
N ALA A 142 0.41 -14.62 -1.54
CA ALA A 142 1.08 -14.09 -0.35
C ALA A 142 2.62 -14.26 -0.37
N GLY A 143 3.23 -14.28 -1.56
CA GLY A 143 4.67 -14.43 -1.73
C GLY A 143 5.23 -15.84 -1.48
N TYR A 144 4.41 -16.90 -1.51
CA TYR A 144 4.85 -18.30 -1.35
C TYR A 144 4.51 -19.14 -2.59
N ILE A 145 5.49 -19.90 -3.13
CA ILE A 145 5.27 -20.82 -4.26
C ILE A 145 4.23 -21.89 -3.91
N LYS A 146 4.20 -22.34 -2.65
CA LYS A 146 3.21 -23.32 -2.17
C LYS A 146 1.75 -22.90 -2.41
N TRP A 147 1.48 -21.60 -2.52
CA TRP A 147 0.13 -21.07 -2.78
C TRP A 147 -0.10 -20.62 -4.22
N ILE A 148 0.80 -20.94 -5.16
CA ILE A 148 0.74 -20.49 -6.56
C ILE A 148 -0.54 -20.89 -7.31
N ASN A 149 -1.18 -21.96 -6.89
CA ASN A 149 -2.44 -22.45 -7.46
C ASN A 149 -3.67 -22.19 -6.58
N ARG A 150 -3.52 -21.45 -5.48
CA ARG A 150 -4.66 -21.12 -4.62
C ARG A 150 -5.51 -20.04 -5.26
N ILE A 151 -6.75 -20.38 -5.58
CA ILE A 151 -7.77 -19.46 -6.08
C ILE A 151 -8.66 -19.04 -4.91
N ALA A 152 -8.93 -17.75 -4.79
CA ALA A 152 -9.82 -17.24 -3.76
C ALA A 152 -11.29 -17.50 -4.11
N GLU A 153 -12.06 -17.92 -3.11
CA GLU A 153 -13.49 -18.23 -3.24
C GLU A 153 -14.39 -17.00 -3.07
N ASP A 154 -13.86 -15.95 -2.42
CA ASP A 154 -14.59 -14.74 -2.08
C ASP A 154 -13.68 -13.50 -2.20
N ASP A 155 -14.30 -12.32 -2.19
CA ASP A 155 -13.61 -11.03 -2.18
C ASP A 155 -13.36 -10.54 -0.75
N ALA A 156 -12.22 -9.87 -0.54
CA ALA A 156 -11.97 -9.16 0.71
C ALA A 156 -13.05 -8.10 0.97
N LEU A 157 -13.43 -7.90 2.24
CA LEU A 157 -14.57 -7.04 2.60
C LEU A 157 -14.37 -5.60 2.11
N ILE A 158 -13.14 -5.09 2.18
CA ILE A 158 -12.81 -3.76 1.66
C ILE A 158 -13.00 -3.66 0.14
N LEU A 159 -12.72 -4.73 -0.61
CA LEU A 159 -12.92 -4.75 -2.06
C LEU A 159 -14.42 -4.75 -2.40
N LYS A 160 -15.24 -5.49 -1.66
CA LYS A 160 -16.71 -5.46 -1.80
C LYS A 160 -17.26 -4.05 -1.57
N ILE A 161 -16.84 -3.39 -0.49
CA ILE A 161 -17.25 -2.02 -0.16
C ILE A 161 -16.90 -1.04 -1.28
N LEU A 162 -15.65 -1.08 -1.77
CA LEU A 162 -15.19 -0.18 -2.82
C LEU A 162 -15.86 -0.48 -4.18
N TYR A 163 -16.10 -1.76 -4.49
CA TYR A 163 -16.83 -2.17 -5.70
C TYR A 163 -18.29 -1.68 -5.66
N GLU A 164 -18.97 -1.84 -4.52
CA GLU A 164 -20.32 -1.30 -4.26
C GLU A 164 -20.35 0.23 -4.41
N ALA A 165 -19.28 0.92 -3.98
CA ALA A 165 -19.13 2.37 -4.12
C ALA A 165 -18.88 2.85 -5.57
N GLY A 166 -18.70 1.93 -6.52
CA GLY A 166 -18.54 2.22 -7.95
C GLY A 166 -17.10 2.16 -8.48
N ALA A 167 -16.13 1.68 -7.67
CA ALA A 167 -14.75 1.54 -8.12
C ALA A 167 -14.56 0.42 -9.15
N ILE A 168 -13.44 0.48 -9.87
CA ILE A 168 -13.03 -0.50 -10.86
C ILE A 168 -11.64 -1.03 -10.52
N PHE A 169 -11.52 -2.33 -10.22
CA PHE A 169 -10.22 -2.98 -10.05
C PHE A 169 -9.72 -3.48 -11.41
N TYR A 170 -8.49 -3.09 -11.78
CA TYR A 170 -7.97 -3.31 -13.13
C TYR A 170 -6.56 -3.90 -13.17
N VAL A 171 -5.84 -3.90 -12.05
CA VAL A 171 -4.51 -4.48 -11.94
C VAL A 171 -4.25 -4.95 -10.51
N ARG A 172 -3.57 -6.08 -10.39
CA ARG A 172 -3.06 -6.60 -9.12
C ARG A 172 -1.56 -6.46 -9.08
N THR A 173 -1.01 -6.06 -7.93
CA THR A 173 0.41 -5.66 -7.85
C THR A 173 1.28 -6.63 -7.07
N THR A 174 2.56 -6.62 -7.41
CA THR A 174 3.60 -7.45 -6.80
C THR A 174 3.83 -7.14 -5.33
N GLN A 175 4.40 -8.14 -4.66
CA GLN A 175 4.77 -8.14 -3.25
C GLN A 175 5.97 -9.08 -3.07
N PRO A 176 6.80 -8.90 -2.02
CA PRO A 176 7.98 -9.72 -1.81
C PRO A 176 7.66 -11.13 -1.28
N GLN A 177 8.64 -12.03 -1.37
CA GLN A 177 8.57 -13.37 -0.76
C GLN A 177 8.23 -13.25 0.73
N SER A 178 7.28 -14.06 1.22
CA SER A 178 6.81 -14.04 2.63
C SER A 178 6.27 -12.71 3.18
N LEU A 179 6.12 -11.66 2.36
CA LEU A 179 5.56 -10.33 2.70
C LEU A 179 6.35 -9.46 3.70
N MET A 180 7.33 -10.00 4.41
CA MET A 180 7.97 -9.34 5.57
C MET A 180 9.19 -8.50 5.20
N HIS A 181 9.10 -7.73 4.11
CA HIS A 181 10.23 -6.94 3.56
C HIS A 181 9.82 -5.51 3.20
N LEU A 182 10.72 -4.55 3.45
CA LEU A 182 10.65 -3.18 2.92
C LEU A 182 11.33 -3.06 1.53
N GLU A 183 11.22 -4.15 0.76
CA GLU A 183 11.63 -4.30 -0.63
C GLU A 183 10.58 -5.20 -1.33
N CYS A 184 10.63 -5.31 -2.66
CA CYS A 184 9.66 -6.07 -3.43
C CYS A 184 10.35 -7.02 -4.41
N SER A 185 10.75 -8.20 -3.91
CA SER A 185 11.29 -9.29 -4.73
C SER A 185 10.69 -10.62 -4.31
N SER A 186 10.27 -11.41 -5.29
CA SER A 186 9.70 -12.75 -5.08
C SER A 186 10.25 -13.75 -6.10
N PRO A 187 10.34 -15.04 -5.76
CA PRO A 187 10.76 -16.06 -6.73
C PRO A 187 9.72 -16.31 -7.83
N ILE A 188 8.47 -15.82 -7.66
CA ILE A 188 7.38 -16.00 -8.62
C ILE A 188 7.41 -14.91 -9.69
N TYR A 189 7.46 -13.65 -9.27
CA TYR A 189 7.30 -12.50 -10.17
C TYR A 189 8.61 -11.75 -10.41
N GLY A 190 9.70 -12.10 -9.74
CA GLY A 190 10.97 -11.38 -9.79
C GLY A 190 10.97 -10.12 -8.91
N THR A 191 11.89 -9.20 -9.21
CA THR A 191 12.07 -7.94 -8.48
C THR A 191 11.28 -6.81 -9.14
N THR A 192 10.57 -6.04 -8.33
CA THR A 192 9.98 -4.75 -8.71
C THR A 192 10.95 -3.63 -8.36
N VAL A 193 11.25 -2.77 -9.32
CA VAL A 193 12.26 -1.71 -9.18
C VAL A 193 11.64 -0.33 -9.07
N ASN A 194 12.40 0.62 -8.54
CA ASN A 194 11.98 2.01 -8.44
C ASN A 194 11.97 2.70 -9.82
N PRO A 195 10.92 3.45 -10.20
CA PRO A 195 10.83 4.10 -11.50
C PRO A 195 11.77 5.29 -11.68
N PHE A 196 12.17 5.96 -10.61
CA PHE A 196 13.10 7.10 -10.64
C PHE A 196 14.57 6.64 -10.68
N ASN A 197 14.83 5.41 -10.26
CA ASN A 197 16.12 4.76 -10.42
C ASN A 197 15.99 3.24 -10.32
N ARG A 198 16.05 2.54 -11.46
CA ARG A 198 15.84 1.08 -11.55
C ARG A 198 16.90 0.22 -10.86
N SER A 199 17.98 0.81 -10.33
CA SER A 199 18.92 0.09 -9.46
C SER A 199 18.56 0.16 -7.97
N LEU A 200 17.50 0.91 -7.60
CA LEU A 200 17.04 1.07 -6.24
C LEU A 200 15.73 0.31 -5.98
N THR A 201 15.49 0.02 -4.70
CA THR A 201 14.24 -0.59 -4.22
C THR A 201 13.05 0.33 -4.44
N CYS A 202 11.92 -0.23 -4.89
CA CYS A 202 10.62 0.46 -4.87
C CYS A 202 10.01 0.50 -3.45
N GLY A 203 10.70 0.00 -2.43
CA GLY A 203 10.13 -0.22 -1.10
C GLY A 203 9.25 -1.46 -1.06
N GLY A 204 8.64 -1.72 0.09
CA GLY A 204 7.81 -2.90 0.27
C GLY A 204 7.09 -2.90 1.60
N SER A 205 6.17 -3.83 1.84
CA SER A 205 5.83 -4.95 0.97
C SER A 205 4.77 -4.67 -0.09
N SER A 206 4.19 -3.47 -0.11
CA SER A 206 3.29 -3.00 -1.19
C SER A 206 4.08 -2.32 -2.32
N GLY A 207 5.23 -2.89 -2.70
CA GLY A 207 6.17 -2.26 -3.65
C GLY A 207 5.61 -2.11 -5.05
N GLY A 208 4.83 -3.09 -5.52
CA GLY A 208 4.12 -2.99 -6.79
C GLY A 208 3.14 -1.81 -6.85
N GLU A 209 2.41 -1.54 -5.76
CA GLU A 209 1.56 -0.33 -5.65
C GLU A 209 2.42 0.94 -5.76
N GLY A 210 3.50 1.02 -4.97
CA GLY A 210 4.40 2.17 -4.99
C GLY A 210 4.97 2.46 -6.38
N ALA A 211 5.54 1.46 -7.05
CA ALA A 211 6.13 1.62 -8.38
C ALA A 211 5.08 1.98 -9.46
N LEU A 212 3.89 1.36 -9.39
CA LEU A 212 2.80 1.63 -10.32
C LEU A 212 2.30 3.08 -10.17
N LEU A 213 2.06 3.54 -8.94
CA LEU A 213 1.66 4.92 -8.68
C LEU A 213 2.82 5.88 -8.98
N GLY A 214 4.08 5.54 -8.73
CA GLY A 214 5.23 6.40 -9.10
C GLY A 214 5.29 6.73 -10.60
N LEU A 215 4.77 5.85 -11.45
CA LEU A 215 4.61 6.07 -12.90
C LEU A 215 3.23 6.59 -13.31
N LYS A 216 2.42 7.02 -12.34
CA LYS A 216 1.03 7.47 -12.53
C LYS A 216 0.17 6.43 -13.26
N GLY A 217 0.53 5.16 -13.14
CA GLY A 217 -0.20 4.04 -13.73
C GLY A 217 -1.46 3.68 -12.94
N SER A 218 -1.66 4.28 -11.77
CA SER A 218 -2.87 4.23 -10.95
C SER A 218 -3.09 5.57 -10.24
N PRO A 219 -4.34 6.05 -10.10
CA PRO A 219 -4.64 7.22 -9.28
C PRO A 219 -4.65 6.88 -7.78
N MET A 220 -4.96 5.62 -7.44
CA MET A 220 -5.14 5.16 -6.07
C MET A 220 -4.91 3.64 -5.97
N GLY A 221 -4.22 3.24 -4.91
CA GLY A 221 -3.83 1.86 -4.65
C GLY A 221 -4.23 1.37 -3.27
N ILE A 222 -4.36 0.05 -3.11
CA ILE A 222 -4.65 -0.59 -1.81
C ILE A 222 -3.45 -1.41 -1.36
N GLY A 223 -2.79 -0.95 -0.29
CA GLY A 223 -1.68 -1.64 0.35
C GLY A 223 -2.05 -2.20 1.71
N THR A 224 -1.08 -2.89 2.33
CA THR A 224 -1.16 -3.35 3.72
C THR A 224 0.08 -2.97 4.47
N ASP A 225 -0.01 -2.76 5.78
CA ASP A 225 1.09 -2.30 6.62
C ASP A 225 1.00 -2.92 8.02
N ILE A 226 2.05 -3.66 8.37
CA ILE A 226 2.30 -4.17 9.72
C ILE A 226 3.56 -3.53 10.32
N GLY A 227 4.58 -3.29 9.48
CA GLY A 227 5.88 -2.73 9.89
C GLY A 227 6.42 -1.64 8.96
N GLY A 228 5.60 -1.06 8.06
CA GLY A 228 6.02 -0.04 7.10
C GLY A 228 5.49 -0.24 5.68
N SER A 229 4.74 -1.31 5.42
CA SER A 229 4.47 -1.79 4.06
C SER A 229 3.57 -0.93 3.17
N ILE A 230 2.96 0.14 3.69
CA ILE A 230 2.34 1.22 2.90
C ILE A 230 3.28 2.41 2.81
N ARG A 231 3.89 2.78 3.94
CA ARG A 231 4.70 4.00 4.09
C ARG A 231 6.04 3.94 3.35
N SER A 232 6.75 2.81 3.41
CA SER A 232 8.01 2.59 2.70
C SER A 232 7.87 2.73 1.18
N PRO A 233 6.96 1.99 0.51
CA PRO A 233 6.78 2.16 -0.93
C PRO A 233 6.21 3.55 -1.29
N ALA A 234 5.42 4.17 -0.41
CA ALA A 234 4.98 5.54 -0.64
C ALA A 234 6.15 6.54 -0.68
N ALA A 235 7.02 6.50 0.33
CA ALA A 235 8.20 7.35 0.42
C ALA A 235 9.19 7.11 -0.74
N ASN A 236 9.44 5.86 -1.10
CA ASN A 236 10.42 5.52 -2.14
C ASN A 236 9.97 5.94 -3.56
N ASN A 237 8.66 6.04 -3.81
CA ASN A 237 8.12 6.34 -5.13
C ASN A 237 7.44 7.72 -5.21
N GLY A 238 7.62 8.58 -4.19
CA GLY A 238 7.11 9.96 -4.20
C GLY A 238 5.58 10.07 -4.20
N VAL A 239 4.89 9.15 -3.53
CA VAL A 239 3.42 9.13 -3.43
C VAL A 239 2.97 9.22 -1.97
N TYR A 240 1.69 9.49 -1.75
CA TYR A 240 1.11 9.52 -0.41
C TYR A 240 0.71 8.11 0.04
N GLY A 241 0.86 7.82 1.33
CA GLY A 241 0.40 6.56 1.92
C GLY A 241 -0.07 6.76 3.35
N LEU A 242 -1.18 6.13 3.72
CA LEU A 242 -1.71 6.17 5.09
C LEU A 242 -1.77 4.75 5.65
N LYS A 243 -1.15 4.55 6.82
CA LYS A 243 -1.39 3.39 7.68
C LYS A 243 -2.43 3.76 8.75
N PRO A 244 -3.71 3.41 8.62
CA PRO A 244 -4.71 3.74 9.63
C PRO A 244 -4.40 3.08 10.99
N THR A 245 -5.07 3.56 12.03
CA THR A 245 -5.15 2.83 13.31
C THR A 245 -5.70 1.42 13.05
N THR A 246 -5.16 0.42 13.75
CA THR A 246 -5.67 -0.95 13.68
C THR A 246 -7.13 -0.99 14.11
N PHE A 247 -7.91 -1.91 13.53
CA PHE A 247 -9.37 -2.02 13.75
C PHE A 247 -10.19 -0.80 13.30
N ARG A 248 -9.62 0.12 12.51
CA ARG A 248 -10.37 1.24 11.93
C ARG A 248 -11.09 0.86 10.64
N ILE A 249 -10.48 0.01 9.80
CA ILE A 249 -11.07 -0.46 8.54
C ILE A 249 -11.00 -1.99 8.47
N PRO A 250 -11.89 -2.64 7.69
CA PRO A 250 -11.89 -4.09 7.54
C PRO A 250 -10.54 -4.67 7.15
N LYS A 251 -10.16 -5.77 7.80
CA LYS A 251 -9.00 -6.59 7.43
C LYS A 251 -9.38 -8.00 6.92
N GLN A 252 -10.69 -8.32 6.90
CA GLN A 252 -11.17 -9.59 6.39
C GLN A 252 -10.82 -9.77 4.91
N GLY A 253 -10.28 -10.94 4.56
CA GLY A 253 -9.84 -11.27 3.21
C GLY A 253 -8.38 -10.93 2.90
N LEU A 254 -7.56 -10.69 3.92
CA LEU A 254 -6.11 -10.82 3.79
C LEU A 254 -5.70 -12.29 3.83
N VAL A 255 -4.58 -12.63 3.19
CA VAL A 255 -4.01 -13.98 3.32
C VAL A 255 -2.59 -13.96 3.83
N GLY A 256 -2.25 -14.87 4.74
CA GLY A 256 -0.91 -14.99 5.28
C GLY A 256 -0.77 -16.23 6.12
N VAL A 257 0.45 -16.52 6.53
CA VAL A 257 0.78 -17.72 7.31
C VAL A 257 0.47 -17.57 8.81
N GLN A 258 0.20 -16.34 9.27
CA GLN A 258 -0.02 -15.98 10.68
C GLN A 258 -1.34 -15.22 10.89
N MET A 259 -2.44 -15.68 10.25
CA MET A 259 -3.74 -14.97 10.28
C MET A 259 -4.38 -14.84 11.67
N GLY A 260 -4.09 -15.77 12.59
CA GLY A 260 -4.63 -15.76 13.96
C GLY A 260 -3.84 -14.90 14.95
N ARG A 261 -2.85 -14.12 14.48
CA ARG A 261 -2.00 -13.33 15.37
C ARG A 261 -2.68 -12.06 15.84
N GLU A 262 -2.61 -11.83 17.15
CA GLU A 262 -3.05 -10.58 17.78
C GLU A 262 -1.90 -9.72 18.38
N SER A 263 -0.66 -10.23 18.34
CA SER A 263 0.50 -9.56 18.92
C SER A 263 0.96 -8.31 18.16
N ILE A 264 0.89 -8.28 16.84
CA ILE A 264 1.06 -7.08 16.03
C ILE A 264 0.04 -7.17 14.89
N ILE A 265 -0.85 -6.18 14.80
CA ILE A 265 -2.00 -6.24 13.91
C ILE A 265 -1.67 -5.51 12.61
N THR A 266 -1.77 -6.22 11.48
CA THR A 266 -1.73 -5.63 10.15
C THR A 266 -2.96 -4.75 9.90
N THR A 267 -2.76 -3.65 9.18
CA THR A 267 -3.86 -2.84 8.65
C THR A 267 -3.82 -2.79 7.11
N ILE A 268 -4.96 -2.44 6.52
CA ILE A 268 -5.10 -2.07 5.12
C ILE A 268 -5.09 -0.54 5.04
N GLY A 269 -4.66 0.03 3.92
CA GLY A 269 -4.74 1.47 3.71
C GLY A 269 -4.40 1.90 2.30
N PRO A 270 -4.69 3.17 1.96
CA PRO A 270 -4.48 3.69 0.61
C PRO A 270 -3.02 4.10 0.37
N LEU A 271 -2.60 3.93 -0.88
CA LEU A 271 -1.56 4.74 -1.52
C LEU A 271 -2.25 5.66 -2.55
N ALA A 272 -1.79 6.89 -2.72
CA ALA A 272 -2.44 7.85 -3.62
C ALA A 272 -1.47 8.91 -4.19
N GLN A 273 -1.85 9.52 -5.31
CA GLN A 273 -1.10 10.62 -5.95
C GLN A 273 -1.22 11.95 -5.19
N ALA A 274 -2.33 12.15 -4.48
CA ALA A 274 -2.61 13.37 -3.74
C ALA A 274 -3.09 13.07 -2.32
N ARG A 275 -2.83 14.00 -1.40
CA ARG A 275 -3.25 13.90 0.00
C ARG A 275 -4.76 13.79 0.15
N GLU A 276 -5.51 14.59 -0.60
CA GLU A 276 -6.99 14.60 -0.60
C GLU A 276 -7.60 13.25 -0.98
N ASP A 277 -6.93 12.46 -1.79
CA ASP A 277 -7.40 11.13 -2.20
C ASP A 277 -7.38 10.12 -1.04
N ILE A 278 -6.53 10.34 -0.03
CA ILE A 278 -6.57 9.58 1.23
C ILE A 278 -7.91 9.81 1.93
N ASN A 279 -8.43 11.04 1.92
CA ASN A 279 -9.73 11.35 2.51
C ASN A 279 -10.85 10.67 1.73
N LEU A 280 -10.81 10.69 0.40
CA LEU A 280 -11.78 10.02 -0.46
C LEU A 280 -11.88 8.53 -0.10
N PHE A 281 -10.74 7.84 0.00
CA PHE A 281 -10.68 6.41 0.33
C PHE A 281 -11.23 6.13 1.73
N MET A 282 -10.69 6.81 2.75
CA MET A 282 -11.05 6.55 4.15
C MET A 282 -12.52 6.89 4.43
N LYS A 283 -13.01 8.01 3.89
CA LYS A 283 -14.40 8.43 4.01
C LYS A 283 -15.35 7.43 3.36
N THR A 284 -15.06 7.04 2.12
CA THR A 284 -15.91 6.08 1.38
C THR A 284 -16.13 4.80 2.17
N ILE A 285 -15.06 4.23 2.74
CA ILE A 285 -15.17 2.98 3.50
C ILE A 285 -15.95 3.20 4.78
N LEU A 286 -15.60 4.21 5.58
CA LEU A 286 -16.19 4.41 6.90
C LEU A 286 -17.65 4.85 6.86
N ASP A 287 -18.07 5.55 5.80
CA ASP A 287 -19.47 5.94 5.60
C ASP A 287 -20.39 4.73 5.37
N THR A 288 -19.85 3.59 4.93
CA THR A 288 -20.62 2.34 4.83
C THR A 288 -20.87 1.64 6.17
N GLN A 289 -20.37 2.22 7.26
CA GLN A 289 -20.46 1.65 8.61
C GLN A 289 -19.98 0.19 8.65
N PRO A 290 -18.71 -0.08 8.26
CA PRO A 290 -18.22 -1.44 8.05
C PRO A 290 -18.26 -2.30 9.33
N TRP A 291 -18.29 -1.67 10.51
CA TRP A 291 -18.47 -2.33 11.80
C TRP A 291 -19.80 -3.10 11.94
N LEU A 292 -20.80 -2.83 11.10
CA LEU A 292 -22.03 -3.63 11.03
C LEU A 292 -21.83 -4.98 10.34
N ARG A 293 -20.77 -5.12 9.52
CA ARG A 293 -20.39 -6.35 8.82
C ARG A 293 -19.20 -7.05 9.48
N ASP A 294 -18.28 -6.29 10.06
CA ASP A 294 -17.09 -6.78 10.78
C ASP A 294 -17.12 -6.28 12.24
N PRO A 295 -17.54 -7.12 13.21
CA PRO A 295 -17.70 -6.71 14.61
C PRO A 295 -16.37 -6.45 15.33
N SER A 296 -15.22 -6.74 14.70
CA SER A 296 -13.90 -6.42 15.29
C SER A 296 -13.54 -4.93 15.19
N LEU A 297 -14.28 -4.16 14.40
CA LEU A 297 -13.97 -2.76 14.12
C LEU A 297 -14.51 -1.82 15.19
N VAL A 298 -13.74 -0.77 15.47
CA VAL A 298 -14.18 0.31 16.35
C VAL A 298 -15.16 1.22 15.57
N PRO A 299 -16.40 1.44 16.03
CA PRO A 299 -17.44 2.14 15.27
C PRO A 299 -17.26 3.66 15.29
N ILE A 300 -16.21 4.15 14.61
CA ILE A 300 -15.86 5.58 14.54
C ILE A 300 -16.05 6.09 13.10
N PRO A 301 -17.09 6.92 12.86
CA PRO A 301 -17.32 7.57 11.56
C PRO A 301 -16.12 8.40 11.08
N TRP A 302 -16.06 8.66 9.78
CA TRP A 302 -15.10 9.63 9.26
C TRP A 302 -15.51 11.05 9.69
N ARG A 303 -14.53 11.84 10.14
CA ARG A 303 -14.74 13.22 10.58
C ARG A 303 -13.83 14.11 9.77
N LEU A 304 -14.41 15.00 8.99
CA LEU A 304 -13.65 16.10 8.40
C LEU A 304 -13.45 17.15 9.49
N ILE A 305 -12.19 17.51 9.73
CA ILE A 305 -11.81 18.52 10.72
C ILE A 305 -11.14 19.68 9.99
N THR A 306 -11.50 20.90 10.38
CA THR A 306 -10.77 22.10 9.98
C THR A 306 -9.83 22.43 11.13
N LEU A 307 -8.53 22.42 10.85
CA LEU A 307 -7.50 22.77 11.82
C LEU A 307 -7.18 24.25 11.71
N ASP A 308 -7.10 24.95 12.84
CA ASP A 308 -6.56 26.31 12.90
C ASP A 308 -5.04 26.22 13.03
N SER A 309 -4.32 26.59 11.97
CA SER A 309 -2.86 26.48 11.93
C SER A 309 -2.15 27.24 13.05
N LYS A 310 -2.78 28.28 13.62
CA LYS A 310 -2.23 29.06 14.74
C LYS A 310 -2.22 28.31 16.07
N ASN A 311 -3.02 27.24 16.18
CA ASN A 311 -3.15 26.44 17.39
C ASN A 311 -2.54 25.04 17.23
N LEU A 312 -1.82 24.78 16.13
CA LEU A 312 -1.18 23.50 15.90
C LEU A 312 0.24 23.49 16.48
N THR A 313 0.55 22.41 17.19
CA THR A 313 1.91 22.06 17.60
C THR A 313 2.33 20.78 16.90
N VAL A 314 3.46 20.84 16.19
CA VAL A 314 4.12 19.69 15.59
C VAL A 314 5.38 19.39 16.37
N ALA A 315 5.41 18.19 16.95
CA ALA A 315 6.59 17.61 17.56
C ALA A 315 7.50 17.04 16.47
N VAL A 316 8.80 17.28 16.51
CA VAL A 316 9.74 16.84 15.46
C VAL A 316 10.73 15.86 16.05
N MET A 317 10.76 14.65 15.52
CA MET A 317 11.75 13.65 15.87
C MET A 317 12.83 13.59 14.79
N TRP A 318 13.99 14.19 15.07
CA TRP A 318 15.09 14.27 14.11
C TRP A 318 15.79 12.93 13.88
N ASP A 319 15.80 12.08 14.89
CA ASP A 319 16.50 10.80 14.93
C ASP A 319 15.79 9.89 15.93
N ASP A 320 15.63 8.61 15.57
CA ASP A 320 14.98 7.63 16.43
C ASP A 320 15.95 6.95 17.42
N GLY A 321 17.25 7.22 17.30
CA GLY A 321 18.33 6.61 18.08
C GLY A 321 18.68 5.18 17.66
N VAL A 322 18.10 4.68 16.56
CA VAL A 322 18.26 3.30 16.05
C VAL A 322 18.77 3.31 14.62
N VAL A 323 18.13 4.08 13.73
CA VAL A 323 18.48 4.23 12.33
C VAL A 323 18.65 5.71 12.00
N HIS A 324 19.89 6.15 11.93
CA HIS A 324 20.22 7.53 11.58
C HIS A 324 19.73 7.88 10.16
N PRO A 325 19.01 9.00 9.98
CA PRO A 325 18.56 9.42 8.67
C PRO A 325 19.74 9.85 7.78
N HIS A 326 19.67 9.50 6.49
CA HIS A 326 20.63 9.99 5.51
C HIS A 326 20.50 11.51 5.32
N PRO A 327 21.57 12.22 4.88
CA PRO A 327 21.55 13.67 4.70
C PRO A 327 20.36 14.22 3.88
N PRO A 328 19.90 13.58 2.78
CA PRO A 328 18.71 14.04 2.06
C PRO A 328 17.41 13.97 2.87
N ILE A 329 17.28 12.98 3.77
CA ILE A 329 16.11 12.82 4.65
C ILE A 329 16.15 13.90 5.74
N THR A 330 17.30 14.09 6.38
CA THR A 330 17.49 15.16 7.38
C THR A 330 17.15 16.53 6.78
N ARG A 331 17.64 16.81 5.57
CA ARG A 331 17.32 18.05 4.85
C ARG A 331 15.81 18.19 4.58
N ALA A 332 15.13 17.13 4.17
CA ALA A 332 13.68 17.16 3.92
C ALA A 332 12.88 17.47 5.21
N ILE A 333 13.27 16.90 6.35
CA ILE A 333 12.66 17.21 7.66
C ILE A 333 12.92 18.70 8.00
N GLN A 334 14.15 19.18 7.84
CA GLN A 334 14.51 20.58 8.10
C GLN A 334 13.69 21.56 7.24
N GLU A 335 13.63 21.33 5.93
CA GLU A 335 12.84 22.14 5.01
C GLU A 335 11.36 22.16 5.41
N THR A 336 10.80 20.99 5.75
CA THR A 336 9.41 20.87 6.23
C THR A 336 9.18 21.69 7.50
N VAL A 337 10.07 21.57 8.49
CA VAL A 337 10.01 22.35 9.73
C VAL A 337 10.03 23.85 9.46
N GLU A 338 10.90 24.31 8.56
CA GLU A 338 10.98 25.73 8.20
C GLU A 338 9.70 26.22 7.50
N TYR A 339 9.07 25.42 6.65
CA TYR A 339 7.76 25.75 6.07
C TYR A 339 6.64 25.80 7.12
N LEU A 340 6.62 24.87 8.06
CA LEU A 340 5.63 24.84 9.15
C LEU A 340 5.77 26.08 10.05
N LYS A 341 6.99 26.43 10.47
CA LYS A 341 7.27 27.66 11.25
C LYS A 341 6.80 28.92 10.51
N LYS A 342 7.12 29.05 9.22
CA LYS A 342 6.67 30.18 8.37
C LYS A 342 5.15 30.27 8.27
N SER A 343 4.45 29.16 8.43
CA SER A 343 2.98 29.09 8.41
C SER A 343 2.35 29.38 9.77
N GLY A 344 3.15 29.73 10.79
CA GLY A 344 2.69 30.04 12.15
C GLY A 344 2.42 28.82 13.03
N ILE A 345 2.86 27.62 12.61
CA ILE A 345 2.70 26.38 13.39
C ILE A 345 3.80 26.32 14.45
N ARG A 346 3.43 25.97 15.68
CA ARG A 346 4.38 25.78 16.78
C ARG A 346 5.19 24.49 16.54
N ILE A 347 6.50 24.58 16.64
CA ILE A 347 7.41 23.44 16.53
C ILE A 347 8.05 23.17 17.90
N ILE A 348 8.10 21.91 18.29
CA ILE A 348 8.84 21.44 19.47
C ILE A 348 9.71 20.25 19.09
N ASP A 349 10.85 20.08 19.75
CA ASP A 349 11.67 18.87 19.57
C ASP A 349 11.05 17.69 20.32
N TRP A 350 11.13 16.50 19.72
CA TRP A 350 10.67 15.26 20.29
C TRP A 350 11.83 14.27 20.42
N GLU A 351 12.26 14.05 21.65
CA GLU A 351 13.30 13.04 21.91
C GLU A 351 12.75 11.62 21.69
N PRO A 352 13.55 10.71 21.12
CA PRO A 352 13.15 9.32 20.92
C PRO A 352 12.96 8.56 22.24
N ILE A 353 11.96 7.67 22.30
CA ILE A 353 11.54 7.00 23.54
C ILE A 353 11.79 5.50 23.44
N ASP A 354 13.00 5.05 23.75
CA ASP A 354 13.47 3.65 23.69
C ASP A 354 13.04 2.91 22.41
N HIS A 355 13.23 3.51 21.25
CA HIS A 355 12.81 2.89 19.98
C HIS A 355 13.54 1.57 19.70
N GLN A 356 14.75 1.36 20.22
CA GLN A 356 15.43 0.06 20.18
C GLN A 356 14.62 -1.02 20.91
N LYS A 357 14.09 -0.73 22.10
CA LYS A 357 13.18 -1.64 22.81
C LYS A 357 11.92 -1.89 22.00
N GLY A 358 11.38 -0.86 21.34
CA GLY A 358 10.27 -0.99 20.41
C GLY A 358 10.58 -1.99 19.29
N TRP A 359 11.74 -1.87 18.64
CA TRP A 359 12.22 -2.80 17.60
C TRP A 359 12.35 -4.23 18.12
N ASP A 360 13.02 -4.41 19.27
CA ASP A 360 13.25 -5.74 19.86
C ASP A 360 11.91 -6.44 20.18
N LEU A 361 10.94 -5.70 20.72
CA LEU A 361 9.59 -6.20 21.01
C LEU A 361 8.85 -6.60 19.73
N ILE A 362 8.80 -5.74 18.71
CA ILE A 362 8.06 -6.08 17.47
C ILE A 362 8.74 -7.22 16.72
N SER A 363 10.07 -7.26 16.69
CA SER A 363 10.86 -8.33 16.06
C SER A 363 10.59 -9.68 16.72
N ALA A 364 10.50 -9.72 18.05
CA ALA A 364 10.08 -10.91 18.80
C ALA A 364 8.64 -11.33 18.46
N LEU A 365 7.72 -10.35 18.47
CA LEU A 365 6.29 -10.59 18.28
C LEU A 365 5.91 -10.93 16.83
N TYR A 366 6.80 -10.64 15.86
CA TYR A 366 6.65 -11.06 14.47
C TYR A 366 6.86 -12.56 14.24
N PHE A 367 7.53 -13.26 15.15
CA PHE A 367 7.88 -14.67 14.96
C PHE A 367 7.84 -15.45 16.28
N CYS A 368 6.71 -15.40 16.99
CA CYS A 368 6.51 -16.15 18.24
C CYS A 368 6.63 -17.68 18.07
N ASN A 369 6.41 -18.19 16.86
CA ASN A 369 6.60 -19.61 16.50
C ASN A 369 8.06 -19.93 16.09
N GLY A 370 9.00 -19.00 16.26
CA GLY A 370 10.37 -19.15 15.75
C GLY A 370 10.46 -19.18 14.23
N ALA A 371 9.45 -18.64 13.54
CA ALA A 371 9.25 -18.67 12.10
C ALA A 371 9.18 -20.09 11.47
N GLU A 372 8.73 -21.07 12.26
CA GLU A 372 8.55 -22.46 11.84
C GLU A 372 7.55 -22.58 10.68
N THR A 373 6.42 -21.87 10.76
CA THR A 373 5.37 -21.92 9.73
C THR A 373 5.88 -21.34 8.40
N GLU A 374 6.59 -20.22 8.45
CA GLU A 374 7.19 -19.55 7.30
C GLU A 374 8.19 -20.47 6.59
N ARG A 375 9.07 -21.13 7.38
CA ARG A 375 10.05 -22.08 6.84
C ARG A 375 9.37 -23.29 6.21
N ASN A 376 8.40 -23.90 6.89
CA ASN A 376 7.67 -25.06 6.38
C ASN A 376 6.95 -24.77 5.05
N MET A 377 6.40 -23.57 4.90
CA MET A 377 5.77 -23.14 3.66
C MET A 377 6.72 -23.16 2.46
N MET A 378 8.01 -22.89 2.68
CA MET A 378 9.04 -22.91 1.66
C MET A 378 9.63 -24.33 1.47
N THR A 379 9.99 -25.01 2.56
CA THR A 379 10.65 -26.32 2.49
C THR A 379 9.75 -27.41 1.90
N GLU A 380 8.44 -27.37 2.15
CA GLU A 380 7.48 -28.35 1.58
C GLU A 380 7.44 -28.36 0.05
N VAL A 381 7.89 -27.29 -0.60
CA VAL A 381 7.93 -27.17 -2.07
C VAL A 381 9.34 -26.94 -2.61
N ASN A 382 10.37 -27.10 -1.77
CA ASN A 382 11.77 -26.79 -2.08
C ASN A 382 11.95 -25.36 -2.65
N GLU A 383 11.25 -24.40 -2.06
CA GLU A 383 11.47 -22.97 -2.31
C GLU A 383 12.66 -22.49 -1.47
N GLU A 384 13.64 -21.89 -2.13
CA GLU A 384 14.79 -21.29 -1.44
C GLU A 384 14.40 -19.91 -0.87
N PRO A 385 14.78 -19.59 0.38
CA PRO A 385 14.61 -18.25 0.92
C PRO A 385 15.51 -17.26 0.19
N LEU A 386 14.93 -16.15 -0.26
CA LEU A 386 15.69 -15.01 -0.78
C LEU A 386 16.50 -14.37 0.36
N PRO A 387 17.59 -13.63 0.07
CA PRO A 387 18.49 -13.10 1.09
C PRO A 387 17.81 -12.32 2.23
N LEU A 388 16.82 -11.48 1.91
CA LEU A 388 16.07 -10.75 2.94
C LEU A 388 15.16 -11.66 3.77
N THR A 389 14.56 -12.68 3.14
CA THR A 389 13.76 -13.70 3.85
C THR A 389 14.65 -14.48 4.81
N GLU A 390 15.84 -14.91 4.35
CA GLU A 390 16.81 -15.56 5.22
C GLU A 390 17.22 -14.64 6.38
N TRP A 391 17.49 -13.36 6.11
CA TRP A 391 17.84 -12.38 7.14
C TRP A 391 16.73 -12.19 8.18
N ILE A 392 15.48 -11.95 7.76
CA ILE A 392 14.38 -11.63 8.70
C ILE A 392 14.01 -12.83 9.57
N LEU A 393 14.04 -14.05 9.00
CA LEU A 393 13.70 -15.27 9.74
C LEU A 393 14.78 -15.68 10.74
N ASN A 394 16.00 -15.15 10.63
CA ASN A 394 17.13 -15.45 11.51
C ASN A 394 17.52 -14.25 12.42
N GLN A 395 16.63 -13.27 12.61
CA GLN A 395 16.88 -12.19 13.56
C GLN A 395 17.02 -12.73 15.00
N PRO A 396 17.82 -12.09 15.89
CA PRO A 396 18.10 -12.59 17.24
C PRO A 396 16.85 -12.86 18.11
N HIS A 397 15.76 -12.14 17.85
CA HIS A 397 14.50 -12.25 18.59
C HIS A 397 13.52 -13.29 18.01
N VAL A 398 13.84 -13.92 16.86
CA VAL A 398 13.05 -15.00 16.27
C VAL A 398 13.28 -16.28 17.05
N LYS A 399 12.31 -16.64 17.89
CA LYS A 399 12.39 -17.80 18.79
C LYS A 399 11.02 -18.44 18.94
N LYS A 400 11.01 -19.76 19.02
CA LYS A 400 9.80 -20.53 19.36
C LYS A 400 9.49 -20.28 20.83
N ARG A 401 8.29 -19.75 21.08
CA ARG A 401 7.82 -19.35 22.40
C ARG A 401 6.59 -20.15 22.78
N ASN A 402 6.50 -20.49 24.05
CA ASN A 402 5.26 -21.03 24.62
C ASN A 402 4.25 -19.88 24.90
N TRP A 403 3.05 -20.27 25.32
CA TRP A 403 1.97 -19.31 25.59
C TRP A 403 2.32 -18.28 26.68
N THR A 404 3.02 -18.70 27.73
CA THR A 404 3.42 -17.82 28.84
C THR A 404 4.41 -16.76 28.36
N GLU A 405 5.48 -17.17 27.68
CA GLU A 405 6.50 -16.26 27.13
C GLU A 405 5.91 -15.27 26.12
N MET A 406 4.97 -15.74 25.29
CA MET A 406 4.26 -14.88 24.35
C MET A 406 3.41 -13.83 25.09
N ASN A 407 2.70 -14.22 26.14
CA ASN A 407 1.89 -13.29 26.93
C ASN A 407 2.73 -12.26 27.67
N GLU A 408 3.87 -12.66 28.23
CA GLU A 408 4.81 -11.74 28.86
C GLU A 408 5.27 -10.65 27.87
N LEU A 409 5.63 -11.03 26.63
CA LEU A 409 5.97 -10.06 25.60
C LEU A 409 4.80 -9.16 25.19
N ILE A 410 3.57 -9.68 25.18
CA ILE A 410 2.37 -8.87 24.91
C ILE A 410 2.16 -7.85 26.04
N VAL A 411 2.37 -8.25 27.29
CA VAL A 411 2.31 -7.33 28.45
C VAL A 411 3.41 -6.27 28.33
N GLU A 412 4.63 -6.64 27.96
CA GLU A 412 5.72 -5.68 27.74
C GLU A 412 5.42 -4.70 26.60
N ARG A 413 4.82 -5.17 25.50
CA ARG A 413 4.33 -4.31 24.40
C ARG A 413 3.29 -3.31 24.90
N GLU A 414 2.31 -3.74 25.71
CA GLU A 414 1.32 -2.82 26.27
C GLU A 414 1.92 -1.83 27.25
N ASN A 415 2.85 -2.27 28.11
CA ASN A 415 3.61 -1.38 28.99
C ASN A 415 4.39 -0.32 28.21
N TYR A 416 5.03 -0.70 27.10
CA TYR A 416 5.72 0.22 26.21
C TYR A 416 4.76 1.26 25.62
N ARG A 417 3.61 0.83 25.10
CA ARG A 417 2.59 1.74 24.53
C ARG A 417 2.01 2.69 25.59
N ASN A 418 1.69 2.18 26.77
CA ASN A 418 1.16 2.98 27.88
C ASN A 418 2.16 4.03 28.33
N ARG A 419 3.45 3.67 28.43
CA ARG A 419 4.51 4.62 28.75
C ARG A 419 4.66 5.70 27.69
N TYR A 420 4.61 5.34 26.40
CA TYR A 420 4.70 6.32 25.31
C TYR A 420 3.55 7.34 25.39
N ALA A 421 2.32 6.87 25.62
CA ALA A 421 1.15 7.74 25.81
C ALA A 421 1.25 8.61 27.06
N HIS A 422 1.80 8.07 28.16
CA HIS A 422 2.03 8.83 29.38
C HIS A 422 3.01 10.00 29.14
N ILE A 423 4.17 9.73 28.50
CA ILE A 423 5.17 10.74 28.17
C ILE A 423 4.59 11.82 27.25
N TRP A 424 3.74 11.45 26.29
CA TRP A 424 3.01 12.41 25.46
C TRP A 424 2.19 13.38 26.31
N ASN A 425 1.33 12.86 27.18
CA ASN A 425 0.46 13.68 28.02
C ASN A 425 1.26 14.53 29.04
N GLU A 426 2.35 13.99 29.59
CA GLU A 426 3.25 14.74 30.47
C GLU A 426 3.95 15.89 29.73
N ARG A 427 4.35 15.68 28.48
CA ARG A 427 4.94 16.73 27.63
C ARG A 427 3.93 17.82 27.29
N GLU A 428 2.69 17.46 26.95
CA GLU A 428 1.62 18.46 26.75
C GLU A 428 1.39 19.31 28.01
N THR A 429 1.36 18.65 29.17
CA THR A 429 1.18 19.31 30.47
C THR A 429 2.35 20.24 30.80
N SER A 430 3.59 19.78 30.62
CA SER A 430 4.79 20.56 30.97
C SER A 430 5.04 21.73 30.03
N LEU A 431 4.74 21.57 28.73
CA LEU A 431 4.87 22.63 27.71
C LEU A 431 3.65 23.56 27.64
N ASN A 432 2.61 23.25 28.42
CA ASN A 432 1.31 23.94 28.43
C ASN A 432 0.77 24.15 27.01
N CYS A 433 0.76 23.08 26.21
CA CYS A 433 0.19 23.05 24.86
C CYS A 433 -0.20 21.64 24.45
N SER A 434 -1.20 21.51 23.56
CA SER A 434 -1.44 20.24 22.86
C SER A 434 -0.27 19.93 21.92
N ILE A 435 0.04 18.66 21.73
CA ILE A 435 0.87 18.14 20.65
C ILE A 435 -0.10 17.48 19.67
N ASP A 436 -0.16 17.95 18.43
CA ASP A 436 -1.19 17.51 17.47
C ASP A 436 -0.69 16.39 16.56
N CYS A 437 0.60 16.37 16.25
CA CYS A 437 1.26 15.27 15.56
C CYS A 437 2.77 15.24 15.82
N ILE A 438 3.40 14.11 15.47
CA ILE A 438 4.84 13.97 15.34
C ILE A 438 5.18 13.96 13.84
N LEU A 439 6.18 14.76 13.47
CA LEU A 439 6.89 14.72 12.19
C LEU A 439 8.13 13.83 12.33
#